data_AF-A0A7K4B0N0-F1
#
_entry.id   AF-A0A7K4B0N0-F1
#
_cell.length_a   1.000
_cell.length_b   1.000
_cell.length_c   1.000
_cell.angle_alpha   90.00
_cell.angle_beta   90.00
_cell.angle_gamma   90.00
#
_symmetry.space_group_name_H-M   'P 1'
#
loop_
_entity.id
_entity.type
_entity.pdbx_description
1 polymer ?
#
loop_
_entity_poly.entity_id
_entity_poly.type
_entity_poly.pdbx_seq_one_letter_code
_entity_poly.pdbx_strand_id
1 'polypeptide(L)'
;MSSQTLTYPKRLIEVDLPIKKISEHARREKSIRHGHISTLHVWWARRPLAACRAVICASLWPDPADPLCPNEFIETARKVMDRFWNQQKVEKRDLKDPIKLRLALLDFITEFANWD
;
A
#
# COMPACT_ATOMS: atom_id res chain seq x y z
N MET A 1 -21.76 -12.11 25.89
CA MET A 1 -20.45 -11.44 25.90
C MET A 1 -20.43 -10.44 24.75
N SER A 2 -20.65 -9.16 25.03
CA SER A 2 -20.49 -8.13 23.99
C SER A 2 -19.00 -8.02 23.66
N SER A 3 -18.63 -8.29 22.41
CA SER A 3 -17.29 -8.00 21.93
C SER A 3 -17.09 -6.49 22.02
N GLN A 4 -16.22 -6.02 22.92
CA GLN A 4 -15.75 -4.65 22.84
C GLN A 4 -14.95 -4.54 21.55
N THR A 5 -15.55 -3.92 20.53
CA THR A 5 -14.85 -3.59 19.29
C THR A 5 -13.81 -2.53 19.64
N LEU A 6 -12.54 -2.88 19.52
CA LEU A 6 -11.44 -1.95 19.67
C LEU A 6 -11.69 -0.69 18.82
N THR A 7 -11.78 0.47 19.47
CA THR A 7 -12.04 1.76 18.81
C THR A 7 -10.72 2.37 18.34
N TYR A 8 -10.25 1.96 17.15
CA TYR A 8 -9.12 2.60 16.48
C TYR A 8 -9.42 2.76 14.99
N PRO A 9 -8.78 3.73 14.30
CA PRO A 9 -8.92 3.88 12.86
C PRO A 9 -8.39 2.63 12.15
N LYS A 10 -9.26 1.97 11.38
CA LYS A 10 -8.87 0.78 10.62
C LYS A 10 -7.67 1.06 9.74
N ARG A 11 -6.78 0.08 9.61
CA ARG A 11 -5.63 0.13 8.71
C ARG A 11 -6.02 -0.38 7.33
N LEU A 12 -5.32 0.08 6.29
CA LEU A 12 -5.58 -0.39 4.94
C LEU A 12 -5.54 -1.92 4.84
N ILE A 13 -4.55 -2.56 5.48
CA ILE A 13 -4.40 -4.03 5.48
C ILE A 13 -5.61 -4.79 6.07
N GLU A 14 -6.37 -4.16 6.95
CA GLU A 14 -7.57 -4.76 7.56
C GLU A 14 -8.80 -4.65 6.66
N VAL A 15 -8.76 -3.74 5.67
CA VAL A 15 -9.85 -3.48 4.73
C VAL A 15 -9.59 -4.16 3.40
N ASP A 16 -8.43 -3.91 2.80
CA ASP A 16 -8.03 -4.50 1.53
C ASP A 16 -6.51 -4.46 1.34
N LEU A 17 -6.00 -5.42 0.59
CA LEU A 17 -4.60 -5.45 0.16
C LEU A 17 -4.55 -6.00 -1.27
N PRO A 18 -3.88 -5.33 -2.22
CA PRO A 18 -3.82 -5.76 -3.62
C PRO A 18 -2.85 -6.94 -3.82
N ILE A 19 -3.22 -8.09 -3.25
CA ILE A 19 -2.40 -9.30 -3.14
C ILE A 19 -1.96 -9.79 -4.51
N LYS A 20 -2.83 -9.73 -5.52
CA LYS A 20 -2.52 -10.21 -6.88
C LYS A 20 -1.29 -9.51 -7.47
N LYS A 21 -1.31 -8.17 -7.54
CA LYS A 21 -0.18 -7.37 -8.07
C LYS A 21 1.06 -7.53 -7.21
N ILE A 22 0.92 -7.46 -5.87
CA ILE A 22 2.05 -7.64 -4.94
C ILE A 22 2.71 -9.02 -5.15
N SER A 23 1.91 -10.08 -5.36
CA SER A 23 2.41 -11.43 -5.59
C SER A 23 3.11 -11.59 -6.94
N GLU A 24 2.64 -10.89 -7.97
CA GLU A 24 3.30 -10.82 -9.28
C GLU A 24 4.69 -10.17 -9.16
N HIS A 25 4.79 -9.03 -8.46
CA HIS A 25 6.07 -8.36 -8.19
C HIS A 25 7.00 -9.25 -7.34
N ALA A 26 6.48 -9.88 -6.28
CA ALA A 26 7.24 -10.79 -5.44
C ALA A 26 7.79 -12.01 -6.20
N ARG A 27 7.00 -12.57 -7.13
CA ARG A 27 7.43 -13.66 -8.02
C ARG A 27 8.52 -13.22 -8.97
N ARG A 28 8.37 -12.02 -9.55
CA ARG A 28 9.38 -11.42 -10.43
C ARG A 28 10.70 -11.22 -9.70
N GLU A 29 10.68 -10.58 -8.52
CA GLU A 29 11.86 -10.37 -7.67
C GLU A 29 12.58 -11.70 -7.37
N LYS A 30 11.83 -12.76 -7.04
CA LYS A 30 12.38 -14.10 -6.81
C LYS A 30 13.04 -14.72 -8.05
N SER A 31 12.56 -14.38 -9.24
CA SER A 31 13.08 -14.92 -10.50
C SER A 31 14.37 -14.24 -10.97
N ILE A 32 14.69 -13.05 -10.45
CA ILE A 32 15.92 -12.34 -10.76
C ILE A 32 17.09 -13.03 -10.04
N ARG A 33 18.04 -13.58 -10.80
CA ARG A 33 19.17 -14.37 -10.27
C ARG A 33 20.51 -13.63 -10.27
N HIS A 34 20.55 -12.41 -10.77
CA HIS A 34 21.78 -11.65 -10.99
C HIS A 34 21.54 -10.16 -10.68
N GLY A 35 22.51 -9.53 -10.01
CA GLY A 35 22.54 -8.08 -9.78
C GLY A 35 21.86 -7.58 -8.49
N HIS A 36 21.24 -8.45 -7.69
CA HIS A 36 20.56 -8.02 -6.45
C HIS A 36 21.29 -8.53 -5.20
N ILE A 37 21.45 -7.71 -4.15
CA ILE A 37 22.17 -8.09 -2.92
C ILE A 37 21.57 -9.37 -2.30
N SER A 38 20.26 -9.57 -2.46
CA SER A 38 19.57 -10.76 -1.96
C SER A 38 19.91 -12.07 -2.69
N THR A 39 20.66 -12.03 -3.81
CA THR A 39 21.14 -13.22 -4.53
C THR A 39 22.53 -13.67 -4.08
N LEU A 40 23.22 -12.90 -3.23
CA LEU A 40 24.54 -13.24 -2.68
C LEU A 40 24.48 -14.45 -1.73
N HIS A 41 23.55 -14.43 -0.77
CA HIS A 41 23.35 -15.53 0.18
C HIS A 41 21.85 -15.84 0.32
N VAL A 42 21.47 -17.06 -0.04
CA VAL A 42 20.08 -17.53 0.01
C VAL A 42 19.84 -18.31 1.30
N TRP A 43 19.02 -17.75 2.18
CA TRP A 43 18.57 -18.39 3.42
C TRP A 43 17.17 -19.01 3.26
N TRP A 44 16.85 -20.00 4.11
CA TRP A 44 15.63 -20.83 4.00
C TRP A 44 14.29 -20.13 4.24
N ALA A 45 14.24 -18.80 4.39
CA ALA A 45 12.99 -18.06 4.56
C ALA A 45 13.08 -16.60 4.05
N ARG A 46 13.52 -16.39 2.81
CA ARG A 46 13.53 -15.03 2.22
C ARG A 46 12.11 -14.53 1.97
N ARG A 47 11.70 -13.48 2.69
CA ARG A 47 10.48 -12.71 2.41
C ARG A 47 10.75 -11.78 1.20
N PRO A 48 9.91 -11.78 0.16
CA PRO A 48 10.05 -10.86 -0.96
C PRO A 48 9.97 -9.40 -0.49
N LEU A 49 10.89 -8.55 -0.93
CA LEU A 49 10.93 -7.14 -0.53
C LEU A 49 9.70 -6.39 -1.00
N ALA A 50 9.19 -6.71 -2.20
CA ALA A 50 7.92 -6.19 -2.70
C ALA A 50 6.77 -6.40 -1.70
N ALA A 51 6.67 -7.61 -1.11
CA ALA A 51 5.65 -7.92 -0.11
C ALA A 51 5.89 -7.18 1.21
N CYS A 52 7.13 -7.12 1.68
CA CYS A 52 7.48 -6.40 2.92
C CYS A 52 7.13 -4.91 2.84
N ARG A 53 7.49 -4.24 1.73
CA ARG A 53 7.16 -2.83 1.49
C ARG A 53 5.66 -2.59 1.53
N ALA A 54 4.91 -3.43 0.80
CA ALA A 54 3.46 -3.29 0.75
C ALA A 54 2.80 -3.49 2.11
N VAL A 55 3.23 -4.51 2.86
CA VAL A 55 2.70 -4.82 4.20
C VAL A 55 3.01 -3.69 5.18
N ILE A 56 4.20 -3.08 5.13
CA ILE A 56 4.56 -1.96 6.01
C ILE A 56 3.63 -0.77 5.76
N CYS A 57 3.47 -0.35 4.50
CA CYS A 57 2.57 0.75 4.17
C CYS A 57 1.13 0.45 4.58
N ALA A 58 0.61 -0.74 4.22
CA ALA A 58 -0.77 -1.12 4.49
C ALA A 58 -1.07 -1.28 6.00
N SER A 59 -0.08 -1.70 6.80
CA SER A 59 -0.22 -1.83 8.26
C SER A 59 -0.18 -0.49 8.98
N LEU A 60 0.58 0.48 8.47
CA LEU A 60 0.75 1.78 9.13
C LEU A 60 -0.34 2.77 8.75
N TRP A 61 -0.79 2.76 7.50
CA TRP A 61 -1.69 3.78 7.01
C TRP A 61 -3.15 3.50 7.41
N PRO A 62 -3.82 4.46 8.06
CA PRO A 62 -5.24 4.35 8.32
C PRO A 62 -6.03 4.44 7.01
N ASP A 63 -7.23 3.86 7.03
CA ASP A 63 -8.16 3.90 5.92
C ASP A 63 -8.89 5.25 5.86
N PRO A 64 -8.76 6.04 4.79
CA PRO A 64 -9.39 7.35 4.68
C PRO A 64 -10.92 7.32 4.62
N ALA A 65 -11.52 6.15 4.35
CA ALA A 65 -12.97 5.97 4.32
C ALA A 65 -13.54 5.43 5.64
N ASP A 66 -12.70 5.21 6.66
CA ASP A 66 -13.16 4.86 7.99
C ASP A 66 -13.56 6.13 8.79
N PRO A 67 -14.70 6.13 9.52
CA PRO A 67 -15.16 7.28 10.29
C PRO A 67 -14.20 7.75 11.40
N LEU A 68 -13.32 6.87 11.90
CA LEU A 68 -12.37 7.19 12.97
C LEU A 68 -11.03 7.70 12.42
N CYS A 69 -10.87 7.81 11.10
CA CYS A 69 -9.63 8.26 10.49
C CYS A 69 -9.34 9.73 10.84
N PRO A 70 -8.12 10.08 11.30
CA PRO A 70 -7.74 11.46 11.56
C PRO A 70 -7.86 12.34 10.31
N ASN A 71 -8.50 13.50 10.44
CA ASN A 71 -8.68 14.44 9.33
C ASN A 71 -7.34 14.92 8.75
N GLU A 72 -6.33 15.13 9.60
CA GLU A 72 -4.98 15.52 9.18
C GLU A 72 -4.35 14.51 8.22
N PHE A 73 -4.58 13.21 8.45
CA PHE A 73 -4.12 12.16 7.55
C PHE A 73 -4.83 12.24 6.21
N ILE A 74 -6.15 12.40 6.21
CA ILE A 74 -6.94 12.46 4.97
C ILE A 74 -6.51 13.65 4.12
N GLU A 75 -6.31 14.82 4.73
CA GLU A 75 -5.84 16.02 4.03
C GLU A 75 -4.43 15.85 3.45
N THR A 76 -3.52 15.31 4.25
CA THR A 76 -2.13 15.06 3.83
C THR A 76 -2.09 14.02 2.71
N ALA A 77 -2.78 12.90 2.87
CA ALA A 77 -2.89 11.85 1.86
C ALA A 77 -3.47 12.41 0.57
N ARG A 78 -4.55 13.19 0.64
CA ARG A 78 -5.14 13.83 -0.55
C ARG A 78 -4.16 14.73 -1.27
N LYS A 79 -3.43 15.59 -0.54
CA LYS A 79 -2.43 16.50 -1.13
C LYS A 79 -1.28 15.74 -1.79
N VAL A 80 -0.77 14.70 -1.14
CA VAL A 80 0.36 13.90 -1.66
C VAL A 80 -0.09 13.07 -2.85
N MET A 81 -1.24 12.42 -2.78
CA MET A 81 -1.79 11.61 -3.87
C MET A 81 -2.20 12.48 -5.07
N ASP A 82 -2.71 13.70 -4.85
CA ASP A 82 -3.01 14.66 -5.92
C ASP A 82 -1.71 15.05 -6.64
N ARG A 83 -0.66 15.36 -5.89
CA ARG A 83 0.68 15.62 -6.46
C ARG A 83 1.21 14.41 -7.22
N PHE A 84 1.05 13.20 -6.72
CA PHE A 84 1.63 12.01 -7.34
C PHE A 84 0.85 11.55 -8.58
N TRP A 85 -0.48 11.40 -8.51
CA TRP A 85 -1.30 10.90 -9.62
C TRP A 85 -1.70 11.99 -10.61
N ASN A 86 -2.21 13.13 -10.13
CA ASN A 86 -2.80 14.14 -11.00
C ASN A 86 -1.75 15.01 -11.71
N GLN A 87 -0.49 15.00 -11.23
CA GLN A 87 0.63 15.60 -11.99
C GLN A 87 1.26 14.62 -12.99
N GLN A 88 1.10 13.31 -12.82
CA GLN A 88 1.80 12.29 -13.65
C GLN A 88 0.91 11.60 -14.70
N LYS A 89 -0.42 11.51 -14.51
CA LYS A 89 -1.33 10.76 -15.41
C LYS A 89 -2.29 11.66 -16.19
N VAL A 90 -2.71 11.17 -17.37
CA VAL A 90 -3.60 11.85 -18.33
C VAL A 90 -5.05 11.95 -17.80
N GLU A 91 -5.44 11.14 -16.82
CA GLU A 91 -6.79 11.11 -16.25
C GLU A 91 -6.79 11.49 -14.77
N LYS A 92 -7.48 12.60 -14.45
CA LYS A 92 -7.52 13.17 -13.11
C LYS A 92 -8.42 12.33 -12.19
N ARG A 93 -7.86 11.81 -11.10
CA ARG A 93 -8.63 11.12 -10.06
C ARG A 93 -9.31 12.14 -9.16
N ASP A 94 -10.59 11.93 -8.90
CA ASP A 94 -11.34 12.71 -7.91
C ASP A 94 -11.05 12.18 -6.49
N LEU A 95 -10.07 12.78 -5.82
CA LEU A 95 -9.61 12.38 -4.49
C LEU A 95 -10.42 13.02 -3.35
N LYS A 96 -11.54 13.68 -3.66
CA LYS A 96 -12.48 14.17 -2.64
C LYS A 96 -13.29 13.03 -2.03
N ASP A 97 -13.61 12.02 -2.84
CA ASP A 97 -14.28 10.80 -2.40
C ASP A 97 -13.31 9.93 -1.57
N PRO A 98 -13.63 9.63 -0.30
CA PRO A 98 -12.79 8.79 0.56
C PRO A 98 -12.48 7.41 -0.03
N ILE A 99 -13.42 6.82 -0.79
CA ILE A 99 -13.23 5.50 -1.41
C ILE A 99 -12.21 5.60 -2.55
N LYS A 100 -12.28 6.65 -3.37
CA LYS A 100 -11.28 6.88 -4.43
C LYS A 100 -9.91 7.19 -3.86
N LEU A 101 -9.84 7.90 -2.72
CA LEU A 101 -8.57 8.13 -2.02
C LEU A 101 -7.99 6.82 -1.47
N ARG A 102 -8.81 5.94 -0.89
CA ARG A 102 -8.40 4.59 -0.47
C ARG A 102 -7.81 3.81 -1.65
N LEU A 103 -8.52 3.76 -2.78
CA LEU A 103 -8.06 3.07 -3.99
C LEU A 103 -6.75 3.66 -4.52
N ALA A 104 -6.57 4.98 -4.46
CA ALA A 104 -5.32 5.63 -4.84
C ALA A 104 -4.15 5.22 -3.93
N LEU A 105 -4.38 5.10 -2.61
CA LEU A 105 -3.36 4.60 -1.67
C LEU A 105 -3.01 3.13 -1.92
N LEU A 106 -4.01 2.28 -2.21
CA LEU A 106 -3.77 0.87 -2.55
C LEU A 106 -3.00 0.74 -3.86
N ASP A 107 -3.35 1.54 -4.87
CA ASP A 107 -2.58 1.61 -6.12
C ASP A 107 -1.14 2.09 -5.86
N PHE A 108 -0.95 3.11 -5.02
CA PHE A 108 0.39 3.55 -4.60
C PHE A 108 1.19 2.39 -4.03
N ILE A 109 0.60 1.63 -3.12
CA ILE A 109 1.26 0.49 -2.48
C ILE A 109 1.72 -0.53 -3.54
N THR A 110 0.93 -0.74 -4.60
CA THR A 110 1.32 -1.66 -5.69
C THR A 110 2.47 -1.12 -6.52
N GLU A 111 2.42 0.17 -6.89
CA GLU A 111 3.49 0.81 -7.68
C GLU A 111 4.78 0.88 -6.84
N PHE A 112 4.69 1.21 -5.55
CA PHE A 112 5.81 1.25 -4.60
C PHE A 112 6.42 -0.13 -4.30
N ALA A 113 5.60 -1.19 -4.35
CA ALA A 113 6.11 -2.55 -4.19
C ALA A 113 7.04 -2.97 -5.35
N ASN A 114 6.86 -2.39 -6.54
CA ASN A 114 7.67 -2.63 -7.74
C ASN A 114 8.80 -1.59 -7.86
N TRP A 115 9.82 -1.70 -7.02
CA TRP A 115 10.98 -0.80 -6.97
C TRP A 115 12.08 -1.14 -8.00
N ASP A 116 11.75 -1.78 -9.11
CA ASP A 116 12.73 -2.09 -10.17
C ASP A 116 12.72 -1.02 -11.27
#